data_AF-A0AAD6ZK19-F1
#
_entry.id   AF-A0AAD6ZK19-F1
#
_cell.length_a   1.000
_cell.length_b   1.000
_cell.length_c   1.000
_cell.angle_alpha   90.00
_cell.angle_beta   90.00
_cell.angle_gamma   90.00
#
_symmetry.space_group_name_H-M   'P 1'
#
loop_
_entity.id
_entity.type
_entity.pdbx_description
1 polymer ?
#
loop_
_entity_poly.entity_id
_entity_poly.type
_entity_poly.pdbx_seq_one_letter_code
_entity_poly.pdbx_strand_id
1 'polypeptide(L)'
;MGIDNNQGDRNNITLLHGGKALIAATAAACSNTIVITHTVGSVTVEDWVDNPGVTAVLHAGVPGQETGNAVVDVLFSDSPQATDPCCGHLPYKIAKAREDSPADVLYTSIDGTPQRHVQGGAGD
;
A
#
# COMPACT_ATOMS: atom_id res chain seq x y z
N MET A 1 0.82 10.18 -19.98
CA MET A 1 2.18 9.80 -19.56
C MET A 1 2.05 8.77 -18.45
N GLY A 2 2.54 7.55 -18.63
CA GLY A 2 2.59 6.55 -17.57
C GLY A 2 3.89 6.67 -16.77
N ILE A 3 3.89 6.18 -15.53
CA ILE A 3 5.08 6.08 -14.67
C ILE A 3 5.43 4.60 -14.55
N ASP A 4 6.65 4.19 -14.90
CA ASP A 4 7.10 2.80 -14.88
C ASP A 4 6.11 1.84 -15.56
N ASN A 5 5.66 2.22 -16.76
CA ASN A 5 4.68 1.50 -17.56
C ASN A 5 3.25 1.42 -16.95
N ASN A 6 3.00 2.04 -15.79
CA ASN A 6 1.67 2.17 -15.19
C ASN A 6 0.95 3.37 -15.80
N GLN A 7 -0.23 3.14 -16.40
CA GLN A 7 -1.04 4.19 -17.04
C GLN A 7 -2.16 4.66 -16.11
N GLY A 8 -1.78 5.21 -14.96
CA GLY A 8 -2.72 5.52 -13.87
C GLY A 8 -2.98 4.29 -13.00
N ASP A 9 -3.60 3.25 -13.56
CA ASP A 9 -3.78 1.97 -12.86
C ASP A 9 -2.44 1.26 -12.65
N ARG A 10 -2.29 0.63 -11.48
CA ARG A 10 -1.10 -0.15 -11.12
C ARG A 10 -1.11 -1.49 -11.83
N ASN A 11 -0.11 -1.78 -12.65
CA ASN A 11 0.03 -3.05 -13.38
C ASN A 11 0.16 -4.27 -12.46
N ASN A 12 0.66 -4.10 -11.24
CA ASN A 12 0.75 -5.13 -10.22
C ASN A 12 0.61 -4.52 -8.80
N ILE A 13 0.48 -5.38 -7.79
CA ILE A 13 0.35 -4.98 -6.38
C ILE A 13 1.65 -5.18 -5.58
N THR A 14 2.80 -5.25 -6.25
CA THR A 14 4.10 -5.39 -5.59
C THR A 14 4.69 -4.03 -5.24
N LEU A 15 5.67 -4.00 -4.33
CA LEU A 15 6.42 -2.79 -4.03
C LEU A 15 7.24 -2.35 -5.25
N LEU A 16 7.10 -1.08 -5.65
CA LEU A 16 7.88 -0.49 -6.73
C LEU A 16 9.37 -0.42 -6.38
N HIS A 17 10.20 -0.19 -7.40
CA HIS A 17 11.65 -0.01 -7.29
C HIS A 17 12.38 -1.15 -6.55
N GLY A 18 11.87 -2.38 -6.65
CA GLY A 18 12.52 -3.56 -6.05
C GLY A 18 12.45 -3.60 -4.52
N GLY A 19 11.45 -2.95 -3.90
CA GLY A 19 11.33 -2.85 -2.44
C GLY A 19 11.42 -4.19 -1.69
N LYS A 20 10.90 -5.28 -2.27
CA LYS A 20 11.06 -6.63 -1.70
C LYS A 20 12.53 -7.03 -1.50
N ALA A 21 13.34 -6.87 -2.54
CA ALA A 21 14.74 -7.29 -2.51
C ALA A 21 15.54 -6.43 -1.51
N LEU A 22 15.20 -5.14 -1.41
CA LEU A 22 15.77 -4.22 -0.43
C LEU A 22 15.45 -4.64 1.01
N ILE A 23 14.19 -4.97 1.30
CA ILE A 23 13.77 -5.44 2.62
C ILE A 23 14.51 -6.74 2.97
N ALA A 24 14.55 -7.71 2.05
CA ALA A 24 15.23 -8.98 2.26
C ALA A 24 16.74 -8.80 2.54
N ALA A 25 17.41 -7.94 1.77
CA ALA A 25 18.83 -7.64 1.99
C ALA A 25 19.08 -6.95 3.35
N THR A 26 18.18 -6.06 3.76
CA THR A 26 18.30 -5.33 5.03
C THR A 26 18.05 -6.26 6.22
N ALA A 27 17.00 -7.09 6.16
CA ALA A 27 16.67 -8.07 7.18
C ALA A 27 17.74 -9.17 7.33
N ALA A 28 18.47 -9.48 6.24
CA ALA A 28 19.62 -10.39 6.31
C ALA A 28 20.83 -9.77 7.02
N ALA A 29 20.99 -8.45 6.95
CA ALA A 29 22.08 -7.73 7.59
C ALA A 29 21.76 -7.25 9.02
N CYS A 30 20.48 -7.05 9.34
CA CYS A 30 20.00 -6.55 10.63
C CYS A 30 18.80 -7.36 11.12
N SER A 31 18.92 -7.95 12.31
CA SER A 31 17.85 -8.72 12.95
C SER A 31 16.74 -7.86 13.58
N ASN A 32 16.87 -6.52 13.57
CA ASN A 32 15.86 -5.59 14.06
C ASN A 32 15.54 -4.53 12.99
N THR A 33 14.87 -4.96 11.93
CA THR A 33 14.49 -4.11 10.81
C THR A 33 13.03 -3.68 10.94
N ILE A 34 12.78 -2.37 10.89
CA ILE A 34 11.43 -1.79 10.85
C ILE A 34 11.14 -1.35 9.41
N VAL A 35 10.03 -1.83 8.84
CA VAL A 35 9.62 -1.49 7.46
C VAL A 35 8.51 -0.45 7.49
N ILE A 36 8.72 0.70 6.83
CA ILE A 36 7.73 1.76 6.72
C ILE A 36 7.30 1.88 5.26
N THR A 37 6.00 1.68 5.00
CA THR A 37 5.45 1.67 3.64
C THR A 37 4.64 2.93 3.36
N HIS A 38 5.02 3.63 2.30
CA HIS A 38 4.26 4.72 1.71
C HIS A 38 3.68 4.24 0.37
N THR A 39 2.41 3.84 0.38
CA THR A 39 1.74 3.30 -0.80
C THR A 39 0.35 3.89 -0.94
N VAL A 40 -0.16 3.94 -2.17
CA VAL A 40 -1.50 4.44 -2.49
C VAL A 40 -2.63 3.49 -2.06
N GLY A 41 -2.29 2.29 -1.60
CA GLY A 41 -3.23 1.24 -1.21
C GLY A 41 -2.52 -0.08 -0.97
N SER A 42 -3.30 -1.17 -0.92
CA SER A 42 -2.80 -2.52 -0.64
C SER A 42 -1.65 -2.93 -1.56
N VAL A 43 -0.62 -3.53 -0.96
CA VAL A 43 0.52 -4.18 -1.63
C VAL A 43 0.73 -5.56 -1.04
N THR A 44 1.33 -6.48 -1.80
CA THR A 44 1.67 -7.81 -1.31
C THR A 44 2.78 -7.74 -0.27
N VAL A 45 2.51 -8.28 0.92
CA VAL A 45 3.42 -8.26 2.08
C VAL A 45 3.98 -9.63 2.45
N GLU A 46 3.34 -10.72 2.00
CA GLU A 46 3.63 -12.11 2.40
C GLU A 46 5.10 -12.52 2.17
N ASP A 47 5.76 -11.93 1.17
CA ASP A 47 7.15 -12.25 0.84
C ASP A 47 8.18 -11.79 1.90
N TRP A 48 7.81 -10.89 2.82
CA TRP A 48 8.76 -10.25 3.73
C TRP A 48 8.23 -9.97 5.13
N VAL A 49 6.90 -9.92 5.33
CA VAL A 49 6.30 -9.62 6.64
C VAL A 49 6.64 -10.64 7.71
N ASP A 50 6.77 -11.92 7.34
CA ASP A 50 7.09 -13.03 8.25
C ASP A 50 8.61 -13.30 8.35
N ASN A 51 9.45 -12.41 7.78
CA ASN A 51 10.89 -12.55 7.89
C ASN A 51 11.33 -12.30 9.35
N PRO A 52 12.10 -13.19 9.99
CA PRO A 52 12.51 -13.04 11.38
C PRO A 52 13.38 -11.80 11.67
N GLY A 53 14.01 -11.21 10.65
CA GLY A 53 14.74 -9.95 10.78
C GLY A 53 13.85 -8.70 10.76
N VAL A 54 12.57 -8.83 10.41
CA VAL A 54 11.59 -7.75 10.41
C VAL A 54 10.81 -7.80 11.72
N THR A 55 10.92 -6.74 12.52
CA THR A 55 10.35 -6.70 13.88
C THR A 55 9.10 -5.84 13.96
N ALA A 56 8.93 -4.89 13.05
CA ALA A 56 7.74 -4.07 12.95
C ALA A 56 7.48 -3.60 11.52
N VAL A 57 6.21 -3.39 11.20
CA VAL A 57 5.76 -2.85 9.92
C VAL A 57 4.79 -1.70 10.18
N LEU A 58 5.06 -0.54 9.59
CA LEU A 58 4.20 0.65 9.64
C LEU A 58 3.69 0.97 8.24
N HIS A 59 2.38 1.12 8.12
CA HIS A 59 1.75 1.63 6.89
C HIS A 59 1.39 3.11 7.06
N ALA A 60 2.10 3.99 6.35
CA ALA A 60 1.96 5.44 6.47
C ALA A 60 1.18 6.09 5.31
N GLY A 61 0.75 5.31 4.32
CA GLY A 61 -0.06 5.79 3.21
C GLY A 61 0.64 6.90 2.40
N VAL A 62 -0.05 8.02 2.20
CA VAL A 62 0.46 9.21 1.47
C VAL A 62 0.24 10.48 2.33
N PRO A 63 1.06 10.73 3.35
CA PRO A 63 0.77 11.68 4.43
C PRO A 63 1.13 13.15 4.10
N GLY A 64 1.55 13.44 2.88
CA GLY A 64 1.81 14.80 2.42
C GLY A 64 3.10 15.42 2.98
N GLN A 65 3.11 16.75 3.10
CA GLN A 65 4.31 17.55 3.40
C GLN A 65 4.96 17.26 4.77
N GLU A 66 4.19 16.78 5.74
CA GLU A 66 4.66 16.48 7.10
C GLU A 66 4.99 14.99 7.30
N THR A 67 5.15 14.23 6.21
CA THR A 67 5.42 12.78 6.24
C THR A 67 6.54 12.40 7.21
N GLY A 68 7.65 13.14 7.20
CA GLY A 68 8.80 12.84 8.06
C GLY A 68 8.49 13.08 9.54
N ASN A 69 7.89 14.23 9.86
CA ASN A 69 7.55 14.59 11.24
C ASN A 69 6.53 13.61 11.82
N ALA A 70 5.47 13.30 11.07
CA ALA A 70 4.44 12.37 11.51
C ALA A 70 4.98 10.95 11.76
N VAL A 71 5.89 10.46 10.92
CA VAL A 71 6.52 9.14 11.12
C VAL A 71 7.41 9.14 12.35
N VAL A 72 8.18 10.20 12.58
CA VAL A 72 9.00 10.34 13.79
C VAL A 72 8.15 10.35 15.05
N ASP A 73 7.04 11.09 15.04
CA ASP A 73 6.12 11.17 16.17
C ASP A 73 5.54 9.80 16.55
N VAL A 74 5.27 8.93 15.56
CA VAL A 74 4.79 7.55 15.79
C VAL A 74 5.90 6.62 16.29
N LEU A 75 7.11 6.72 15.73
CA LEU A 75 8.22 5.83 16.09
C LEU A 75 8.84 6.15 17.45
N PHE A 76 8.86 7.42 17.85
CA PHE A 76 9.57 7.93 19.02
C PHE A 76 8.65 8.56 20.06
N SER A 77 7.33 8.33 19.96
CA SER A 77 6.41 8.85 20.97
C SER A 77 6.62 8.20 22.33
N ASP A 78 6.98 9.00 23.32
CA ASP A 78 7.03 8.61 24.73
C ASP A 78 5.65 8.70 25.42
N SER A 79 4.64 9.27 24.75
CA SER A 79 3.29 9.42 25.30
C SER A 79 2.32 8.38 24.71
N PRO A 80 1.80 7.44 25.53
CA PRO A 80 0.81 6.46 25.08
C PRO A 80 -0.56 7.06 24.70
N GLN A 81 -0.75 8.39 24.83
CA GLN A 81 -2.02 9.07 24.56
C GLN A 81 -1.99 10.01 23.34
N ALA A 82 -0.83 10.44 22.86
CA ALA A 82 -0.71 11.36 21.72
C ALA A 82 -0.72 10.64 20.36
N THR A 83 -0.33 9.37 20.36
CA THR A 83 -0.08 8.54 19.18
C THR A 83 -0.43 7.09 19.49
N ASP A 84 -1.53 6.86 20.21
CA ASP A 84 -1.97 5.49 20.46
C ASP A 84 -2.14 4.78 19.10
N PRO A 85 -1.27 3.83 18.70
CA PRO A 85 -1.37 3.19 17.39
C PRO A 85 -2.71 2.46 17.22
N CYS A 86 -3.48 2.29 18.31
CA CYS A 86 -4.81 1.70 18.35
C CYS A 86 -5.85 2.41 17.47
N CYS A 87 -5.70 3.69 17.12
CA CYS A 87 -6.69 4.39 16.27
C CYS A 87 -6.41 4.27 14.76
N GLY A 88 -5.23 3.79 14.36
CA GLY A 88 -4.87 3.54 12.96
C GLY A 88 -5.38 2.18 12.48
N HIS A 89 -6.58 2.15 11.88
CA HIS A 89 -7.09 0.94 11.24
C HIS A 89 -6.91 0.98 9.73
N LEU A 90 -6.66 -0.18 9.12
CA LEU A 90 -6.58 -0.30 7.68
C LEU A 90 -7.95 0.00 7.05
N PRO A 91 -8.06 0.99 6.16
CA PRO A 91 -9.32 1.29 5.47
C PRO A 91 -9.60 0.31 4.32
N TYR A 92 -8.72 -0.65 4.07
CA TYR A 92 -8.83 -1.65 3.00
C TYR A 92 -8.22 -3.00 3.43
N LYS A 93 -8.60 -4.06 2.72
CA LYS A 93 -8.00 -5.40 2.89
C LYS A 93 -6.61 -5.44 2.27
N ILE A 94 -5.64 -6.01 2.98
CA ILE A 94 -4.37 -6.44 2.39
C ILE A 94 -4.55 -7.86 1.87
N ALA A 95 -4.57 -7.99 0.54
CA ALA A 95 -4.71 -9.29 -0.12
C ALA A 95 -3.37 -10.02 -0.17
N LYS A 96 -3.35 -11.34 0.03
CA LYS A 96 -2.13 -12.16 -0.05
C LYS A 96 -1.64 -12.22 -1.49
N ALA A 97 -2.56 -12.54 -2.39
CA ALA A 97 -2.37 -12.49 -3.84
C ALA A 97 -3.37 -11.54 -4.49
N ARG A 98 -3.11 -11.13 -5.73
CA ARG A 98 -3.99 -10.20 -6.47
C ARG A 98 -5.36 -10.82 -6.70
N GLU A 99 -5.37 -12.12 -6.93
CA GLU A 99 -6.52 -12.97 -7.21
C GLU A 99 -7.45 -13.11 -5.99
N ASP A 100 -6.97 -12.82 -4.77
CA ASP A 100 -7.80 -12.81 -3.55
C ASP A 100 -8.66 -11.55 -3.39
N SER A 101 -8.54 -10.62 -4.35
CA SER A 101 -9.39 -9.44 -4.47
C SER A 101 -10.61 -9.79 -5.31
N PRO A 102 -11.84 -9.39 -4.91
CA PRO A 102 -13.06 -9.76 -5.62
C PRO A 102 -13.21 -9.13 -7.01
N ALA A 103 -12.39 -8.12 -7.33
CA ALA A 103 -12.39 -7.44 -8.62
C ALA A 103 -10.96 -7.12 -9.04
N ASP A 104 -10.72 -7.08 -10.35
CA ASP A 104 -9.44 -6.71 -10.94
C ASP A 104 -9.60 -5.74 -12.11
N VAL A 105 -8.52 -5.02 -12.42
CA VAL A 105 -8.46 -4.02 -13.49
C VAL A 105 -8.51 -4.69 -14.86
N LEU A 106 -9.40 -4.21 -15.72
CA LEU A 106 -9.42 -4.55 -17.14
C LEU A 106 -8.53 -3.58 -17.92
N TYR A 107 -7.28 -3.96 -18.18
CA TYR A 107 -6.31 -3.10 -18.88
C TYR A 107 -6.60 -2.88 -20.37
N THR A 108 -7.38 -3.77 -20.98
CA THR A 108 -7.80 -3.68 -22.38
C THR A 108 -9.31 -3.86 -22.46
N SER A 109 -10.05 -2.78 -22.73
CA SER A 109 -11.48 -2.87 -22.96
C SER A 109 -11.77 -3.22 -24.42
N ILE A 110 -12.71 -4.13 -24.64
CA ILE A 110 -13.29 -4.40 -25.98
C ILE A 110 -14.35 -3.35 -26.36
N ASP A 111 -14.85 -2.60 -25.38
CA ASP A 111 -15.80 -1.51 -25.57
C ASP A 111 -15.08 -0.16 -25.60
N GLY A 112 -15.42 0.68 -26.58
CA GLY A 112 -14.75 1.97 -26.86
C GLY A 112 -14.99 3.07 -25.83
N THR A 113 -15.72 2.81 -24.74
CA THR A 113 -15.88 3.74 -23.62
C THR A 113 -15.86 2.98 -22.28
N PRO A 114 -14.85 3.21 -21.41
CA PRO A 114 -14.78 2.56 -20.10
C PRO A 114 -15.77 3.15 -19.08
N GLN A 115 -16.41 4.28 -19.40
CA GLN A 115 -17.39 4.97 -18.58
C GLN A 115 -18.77 4.90 -19.24
N ARG A 116 -19.66 4.06 -18.70
CA ARG A 116 -21.08 4.15 -19.06
C ARG A 116 -21.66 5.36 -18.34
N HIS A 117 -21.94 6.43 -19.10
CA HIS A 117 -22.81 7.48 -18.62
C HIS A 117 -24.17 6.84 -18.34
N VAL A 118 -24.56 6.73 -17.07
CA VAL A 118 -25.91 6.32 -16.70
C VAL A 118 -26.83 7.47 -17.10
N GLN A 119 -27.36 7.40 -18.31
CA GLN A 119 -28.48 8.23 -18.74
C GLN A 119 -29.67 7.78 -17.88
N GLY A 120 -30.01 8.57 -16.87
CA GLY A 120 -31.20 8.34 -16.06
C GLY A 120 -32.41 8.22 -16.98
N GLY A 121 -32.94 7.01 -17.11
CA GLY A 121 -34.24 6.79 -17.72
C GLY A 121 -35.29 7.34 -16.79
N ALA A 122 -36.02 8.35 -17.26
CA ALA A 122 -37.25 8.83 -16.64
C ALA A 122 -38.19 7.64 -16.41
N GLY A 123 -38.68 7.52 -15.19
CA GLY A 123 -39.51 6.42 -14.72
C GLY A 123 -40.31 6.82 -13.49
N ASP A 124 -41.01 7.95 -13.58
CA ASP A 124 -42.26 8.28 -12.89
C ASP A 124 -43.10 9.25 -13.75
#